data_AF-A0AAE9AAY1-F1
#
_entry.id   AF-A0AAE9AAY1-F1
#
_cell.length_a   1.000
_cell.length_b   1.000
_cell.length_c   1.000
_cell.angle_alpha   90.00
_cell.angle_beta   90.00
_cell.angle_gamma   90.00
#
_symmetry.space_group_name_H-M   'P 1'
#
loop_
_entity.id
_entity.type
_entity.pdbx_description
1 polymer ?
#
loop_
_entity_poly.entity_id
_entity_poly.type
_entity_poly.pdbx_seq_one_letter_code
_entity_poly.pdbx_strand_id
1 'polypeptide(L)'
;MASQYFLPLLKKAAELTQGDELSVSKAAIVNIGSDCSSQTLNVPGFNEYTHTAYKMSKAAMLSFARSLVADFKSLNVPVLVTTIHPGWVLTDMGGPNAKITVEESTSKIVNSLDKLNQSHNGGLFDRQLKPLPF
;
A
#
# COMPACT_ATOMS: atom_id res chain seq x y z
N MET A 1 5.13 -12.68 -5.48
CA MET A 1 6.25 -12.83 -6.44
C MET A 1 6.31 -11.75 -7.52
N ALA A 2 5.27 -10.95 -7.78
CA ALA A 2 5.35 -9.86 -8.77
C ALA A 2 6.46 -8.83 -8.47
N SER A 3 6.59 -8.37 -7.21
CA SER A 3 7.64 -7.41 -6.82
C SER A 3 9.06 -7.93 -7.08
N GLN A 4 9.31 -9.23 -6.87
CA GLN A 4 10.59 -9.86 -7.18
C GLN A 4 10.85 -9.94 -8.69
N TYR A 5 9.81 -10.25 -9.47
CA TYR A 5 9.92 -10.31 -10.93
C TYR A 5 10.24 -8.95 -11.55
N PHE A 6 9.65 -7.87 -11.02
CA PHE A 6 9.89 -6.50 -11.49
C PHE A 6 11.13 -5.82 -10.87
N LEU A 7 11.85 -6.50 -9.97
CA LEU A 7 13.04 -5.96 -9.30
C LEU A 7 14.08 -5.37 -10.27
N PRO A 8 14.44 -6.02 -11.40
CA PRO A 8 15.41 -5.44 -12.34
C PRO A 8 14.96 -4.09 -12.91
N LEU A 9 13.65 -3.92 -13.16
CA LEU A 9 13.09 -2.67 -13.68
C LEU A 9 13.02 -1.59 -12.61
N LEU A 10 12.69 -1.95 -11.36
CA LEU A 10 12.73 -1.03 -10.22
C LEU A 10 14.15 -0.51 -9.96
N LYS A 11 15.16 -1.39 -10.02
CA LYS A 11 16.58 -0.99 -9.91
C LYS A 11 16.96 -0.02 -11.02
N LYS A 12 16.65 -0.37 -12.27
CA LYS A 12 16.92 0.48 -13.43
C LYS A 12 16.28 1.85 -13.29
N ALA A 13 15.02 1.94 -12.84
CA ALA A 13 14.35 3.22 -12.62
C ALA A 13 15.00 4.05 -11.49
N ALA A 14 15.37 3.39 -10.39
CA ALA A 14 16.04 4.02 -9.25
C ALA A 14 17.43 4.59 -9.62
N GLU A 15 18.13 4.01 -10.59
CA GLU A 15 19.43 4.47 -11.08
C GLU A 15 19.34 5.71 -12.01
N LEU A 16 18.16 6.00 -12.59
CA LEU A 16 17.98 7.14 -13.50
C LEU A 16 18.04 8.50 -12.81
N THR A 17 17.87 8.55 -11.49
CA THR A 17 17.92 9.77 -10.70
C THR A 17 18.94 9.64 -9.57
N GLN A 18 19.74 10.68 -9.35
CA GLN A 18 20.75 10.70 -8.28
C GLN A 18 20.10 10.91 -6.91
N GLY A 19 20.79 10.50 -5.84
CA GLY A 19 20.38 10.67 -4.44
C GLY A 19 19.50 9.54 -3.89
N ASP A 20 19.27 9.56 -2.58
CA ASP A 20 18.54 8.51 -1.85
C ASP A 20 17.07 8.86 -1.59
N GLU A 21 16.61 9.98 -2.13
CA GLU A 21 15.22 10.45 -1.97
C GLU A 21 14.23 9.44 -2.56
N LEU A 22 13.21 9.10 -1.77
CA LEU A 22 12.15 8.19 -2.16
C LEU A 22 10.94 8.94 -2.70
N SER A 23 10.47 8.58 -3.88
CA SER A 23 9.25 9.12 -4.49
C SER A 23 8.66 8.14 -5.49
N VAL A 24 7.40 8.37 -5.87
CA VAL A 24 6.74 7.60 -6.95
C VAL A 24 7.32 7.88 -8.34
N SER A 25 7.89 9.07 -8.54
CA SER A 25 8.54 9.47 -9.80
C SER A 25 9.92 8.85 -10.00
N LYS A 26 10.55 8.34 -8.93
CA LYS A 26 11.81 7.60 -8.97
C LYS A 26 11.57 6.11 -9.17
N ALA A 27 11.11 5.42 -8.13
CA ALA A 27 10.76 4.02 -8.15
C ALA A 27 9.90 3.71 -6.92
N ALA A 28 8.73 3.11 -7.14
CA ALA A 28 7.83 2.79 -6.05
C ALA A 28 7.03 1.50 -6.26
N ILE A 29 6.68 0.87 -5.14
CA ILE A 29 5.67 -0.18 -5.04
C ILE A 29 4.54 0.37 -4.16
N VAL A 30 3.34 0.50 -4.75
CA VAL A 30 2.14 0.94 -4.04
C VAL A 30 1.18 -0.23 -3.96
N ASN A 31 1.02 -0.80 -2.76
CA ASN A 31 0.11 -1.91 -2.51
C ASN A 31 -1.30 -1.38 -2.22
N ILE A 32 -2.32 -2.00 -2.80
CA ILE A 32 -3.72 -1.70 -2.47
C ILE A 32 -4.13 -2.51 -1.24
N GLY A 33 -4.14 -1.86 -0.09
CA GLY A 33 -4.46 -2.42 1.22
C GLY A 33 -5.94 -2.41 1.55
N SER A 34 -6.21 -2.32 2.85
CA SER A 34 -7.52 -2.22 3.51
C SER A 34 -7.28 -1.78 4.95
N ASP A 35 -8.29 -1.25 5.62
CA ASP A 35 -8.38 -1.22 7.09
C ASP A 35 -8.05 -2.59 7.74
N CYS A 36 -8.46 -3.69 7.12
CA CYS A 36 -8.14 -5.06 7.53
C CYS A 36 -6.63 -5.41 7.47
N SER A 37 -5.80 -4.57 6.86
CA SER A 37 -4.34 -4.74 6.91
C SER A 37 -3.78 -4.37 8.28
N SER A 38 -4.51 -3.53 9.03
CA SER A 38 -4.20 -3.15 10.39
C SER A 38 -4.73 -4.19 11.36
N GLN A 39 -3.86 -4.86 12.11
CA GLN A 39 -4.22 -5.70 13.24
C GLN A 39 -4.92 -4.90 14.35
N THR A 40 -4.61 -3.60 14.52
CA THR A 40 -5.32 -2.73 15.48
C THR A 40 -6.76 -2.44 15.06
N LEU A 41 -7.04 -2.22 13.78
CA LEU A 41 -8.41 -1.98 13.31
C LEU A 41 -9.19 -3.28 13.09
N ASN A 42 -8.49 -4.36 12.79
CA ASN A 42 -9.05 -5.67 12.48
C ASN A 42 -9.32 -6.53 13.73
N VAL A 43 -9.92 -5.93 14.75
CA VAL A 43 -10.21 -6.54 16.06
C VAL A 43 -11.56 -7.27 16.21
N PRO A 44 -12.60 -7.12 15.36
CA PRO A 44 -13.79 -7.94 15.50
C PRO A 44 -13.45 -9.41 15.16
N GLY A 45 -13.61 -10.29 16.16
CA GLY A 45 -13.48 -11.74 16.06
C GLY A 45 -14.63 -12.38 15.27
N PHE A 46 -14.97 -13.63 15.59
CA PHE A 46 -16.00 -14.39 14.87
C PHE A 46 -17.37 -13.70 14.94
N ASN A 47 -17.85 -13.22 13.80
CA ASN A 47 -19.17 -12.66 13.58
C ASN A 47 -19.71 -13.06 12.19
N GLU A 48 -20.94 -12.68 11.86
CA GLU A 48 -21.57 -13.01 10.57
C GLU A 48 -20.86 -12.44 9.34
N TYR A 49 -19.89 -11.53 9.54
CA TYR A 49 -19.08 -10.87 8.52
C TYR A 49 -17.59 -11.25 8.62
N THR A 50 -17.26 -12.45 9.13
CA THR A 50 -15.86 -12.83 9.32
C THR A 50 -15.17 -13.14 7.99
N HIS A 51 -14.65 -12.10 7.34
CA HIS A 51 -13.81 -12.22 6.15
C HIS A 51 -12.38 -12.69 6.51
N THR A 52 -12.24 -13.77 7.28
CA THR A 52 -10.96 -14.22 7.87
C THR A 52 -9.85 -14.36 6.84
N ALA A 53 -10.11 -15.03 5.72
CA ALA A 53 -9.12 -15.21 4.66
C ALA A 53 -8.67 -13.86 4.06
N TYR A 54 -9.61 -12.96 3.78
CA TYR A 54 -9.31 -11.62 3.27
C TYR A 54 -8.48 -10.81 4.27
N LYS A 55 -8.93 -10.79 5.54
CA LYS A 55 -8.25 -10.15 6.67
C LYS A 55 -6.80 -10.63 6.83
N MET A 56 -6.60 -11.95 6.87
CA MET A 56 -5.26 -12.54 6.94
C MET A 56 -4.40 -12.15 5.74
N SER A 57 -4.96 -12.18 4.53
CA SER A 57 -4.22 -11.82 3.30
C SER A 57 -3.76 -10.36 3.31
N LYS A 58 -4.60 -9.43 3.81
CA LYS A 58 -4.30 -8.00 3.88
C LYS A 58 -3.29 -7.69 4.99
N ALA A 59 -3.39 -8.34 6.15
CA ALA A 59 -2.37 -8.25 7.20
C ALA A 59 -1.02 -8.81 6.74
N ALA A 60 -1.02 -9.97 6.08
CA ALA A 60 0.19 -10.57 5.52
C ALA A 60 0.86 -9.69 4.45
N MET A 61 0.05 -9.04 3.60
CA MET A 61 0.55 -8.09 2.60
C MET A 61 1.28 -6.90 3.24
N LEU A 62 0.74 -6.33 4.32
CA LEU A 62 1.40 -5.21 5.01
C LEU A 62 2.73 -5.64 5.66
N SER A 63 2.76 -6.84 6.25
CA SER A 63 4.00 -7.43 6.76
C SER A 63 5.04 -7.60 5.64
N PHE A 64 4.62 -8.18 4.50
CA PHE A 64 5.47 -8.35 3.33
C PHE A 64 5.99 -7.02 2.78
N ALA A 65 5.16 -5.98 2.74
CA ALA A 65 5.56 -4.64 2.31
C ALA A 65 6.70 -4.08 3.19
N ARG A 66 6.65 -4.31 4.51
CA ARG A 66 7.72 -3.89 5.43
C ARG A 66 8.99 -4.71 5.27
N SER A 67 8.88 -6.01 4.98
CA SER A 67 10.05 -6.83 4.62
C SER A 67 10.71 -6.31 3.35
N LEU A 68 9.94 -5.94 2.31
CA LEU A 68 10.51 -5.35 1.10
C LEU A 68 11.28 -4.05 1.37
N VAL A 69 10.80 -3.20 2.27
CA VAL A 69 11.55 -1.99 2.67
C VAL A 69 12.92 -2.36 3.25
N ALA A 70 12.98 -3.37 4.11
CA ALA A 70 14.23 -3.85 4.67
C ALA A 70 15.14 -4.43 3.59
N ASP A 71 14.59 -5.24 2.67
CA ASP A 71 15.34 -5.83 1.55
C ASP A 71 15.95 -4.76 0.65
N PHE A 72 15.17 -3.75 0.25
CA PHE A 72 15.64 -2.64 -0.60
C PHE A 72 16.72 -1.81 0.10
N LYS A 73 16.60 -1.59 1.40
CA LYS A 73 17.64 -0.95 2.20
C LYS A 73 18.93 -1.77 2.20
N SER A 74 18.85 -3.09 2.42
CA SER A 74 20.01 -3.98 2.38
C SER A 74 20.68 -4.06 1.01
N LEU A 75 19.90 -3.90 -0.06
CA LEU A 75 20.40 -3.90 -1.44
C LEU A 75 20.89 -2.52 -1.91
N ASN A 76 20.78 -1.46 -1.08
CA ASN A 76 21.04 -0.07 -1.45
C ASN A 76 20.28 0.37 -2.72
N VAL A 77 19.01 0.00 -2.83
CA VAL A 77 18.14 0.40 -3.95
C VAL A 77 17.05 1.34 -3.41
N PRO A 78 17.04 2.63 -3.79
CA PRO A 78 16.07 3.59 -3.30
C PRO A 78 14.69 3.39 -3.97
N VAL A 79 13.91 2.46 -3.42
CA VAL A 79 12.53 2.16 -3.83
C VAL A 79 11.58 2.47 -2.67
N LEU A 80 10.60 3.34 -2.93
CA LEU A 80 9.52 3.59 -1.99
C LEU A 80 8.56 2.39 -1.97
N VAL A 81 8.20 1.88 -0.79
CA VAL A 81 7.14 0.89 -0.65
C VAL A 81 6.07 1.46 0.27
N THR A 82 4.82 1.48 -0.15
CA THR A 82 3.72 1.96 0.71
C THR A 82 2.44 1.15 0.48
N THR A 83 1.52 1.22 1.44
CA THR A 83 0.22 0.54 1.35
C THR A 83 -0.90 1.55 1.53
N ILE A 84 -1.83 1.58 0.57
CA ILE A 84 -2.96 2.52 0.56
C ILE A 84 -4.27 1.77 0.68
N HIS A 85 -5.06 2.09 1.70
CA HIS A 85 -6.47 1.71 1.79
C HIS A 85 -7.31 2.62 0.88
N PRO A 86 -8.01 2.07 -0.13
CA PRO A 86 -8.76 2.87 -1.10
C PRO A 86 -10.08 3.44 -0.56
N GLY A 87 -10.48 3.12 0.68
CA GLY A 87 -11.84 3.31 1.17
C GLY A 87 -12.75 2.12 0.85
N TRP A 88 -14.04 2.21 1.24
CA TRP A 88 -15.05 1.23 0.87
C TRP A 88 -15.73 1.63 -0.45
N VAL A 89 -15.19 1.10 -1.55
CA VAL A 89 -15.48 1.54 -2.93
C VAL A 89 -16.59 0.72 -3.58
N LEU A 90 -17.52 1.39 -4.26
CA LEU A 90 -18.62 0.79 -5.03
C LEU A 90 -18.07 0.00 -6.23
N THR A 91 -17.91 -1.29 -6.01
CA THR A 91 -17.35 -2.30 -6.92
C THR A 91 -17.99 -3.64 -6.60
N ASP A 92 -17.75 -4.67 -7.41
CA ASP A 92 -18.21 -6.04 -7.10
C ASP A 92 -17.71 -6.53 -5.73
N MET A 93 -16.48 -6.19 -5.35
CA MET A 93 -15.89 -6.56 -4.04
C MET A 93 -16.46 -5.72 -2.88
N GLY A 94 -16.75 -4.45 -3.12
CA GLY A 94 -17.33 -3.56 -2.11
C GLY A 94 -18.83 -3.77 -1.89
N GLY A 95 -19.54 -4.27 -2.91
CA GLY A 95 -20.98 -4.45 -2.87
C GLY A 95 -21.77 -3.14 -2.89
N PRO A 96 -23.11 -3.23 -2.90
CA PRO A 96 -24.00 -2.09 -3.12
C PRO A 96 -24.03 -1.07 -1.97
N ASN A 97 -23.54 -1.45 -0.79
CA ASN A 97 -23.54 -0.60 0.42
C ASN A 97 -22.29 0.28 0.57
N ALA A 98 -21.32 0.12 -0.34
CA ALA A 98 -20.10 0.91 -0.37
C ALA A 98 -20.39 2.42 -0.46
N LYS A 99 -19.49 3.23 0.10
CA LYS A 99 -19.77 4.64 0.39
C LYS A 99 -19.22 5.62 -0.63
N ILE A 100 -18.28 5.20 -1.47
CA ILE A 100 -17.57 6.07 -2.42
C ILE A 100 -17.48 5.39 -3.79
N THR A 101 -17.44 6.19 -4.85
CA THR A 101 -17.27 5.67 -6.22
C THR A 101 -15.81 5.33 -6.53
N VAL A 102 -15.59 4.61 -7.63
CA VAL A 102 -14.24 4.31 -8.14
C VAL A 102 -13.50 5.59 -8.47
N GLU A 103 -14.16 6.55 -9.11
CA GLU A 103 -13.58 7.84 -9.50
C GLU A 103 -13.17 8.64 -8.26
N GLU A 104 -14.01 8.67 -7.23
CA GLU A 104 -13.71 9.37 -5.98
C GLU A 104 -12.52 8.74 -5.24
N SER A 105 -12.44 7.41 -5.22
CA SER A 105 -11.33 6.69 -4.61
C SER A 105 -10.03 6.94 -5.38
N THR A 106 -10.02 6.63 -6.68
CA THR A 106 -8.83 6.68 -7.54
C THR A 106 -8.29 8.10 -7.69
N SER A 107 -9.16 9.11 -7.83
CA SER A 107 -8.72 10.51 -7.93
C SER A 107 -7.97 10.95 -6.67
N LYS A 108 -8.41 10.55 -5.47
CA LYS A 108 -7.68 10.85 -4.22
C LYS A 108 -6.37 10.08 -4.11
N ILE A 109 -6.35 8.81 -4.53
CA ILE A 109 -5.13 7.99 -4.56
C ILE A 109 -4.09 8.65 -5.47
N VAL A 110 -4.45 8.96 -6.72
CA VAL A 110 -3.53 9.60 -7.69
C VAL A 110 -2.98 10.92 -7.14
N ASN A 111 -3.83 11.79 -6.59
CA ASN A 111 -3.40 13.04 -5.96
C ASN A 111 -2.48 12.84 -4.73
N SER A 112 -2.57 11.67 -4.08
CA SER A 112 -1.73 11.30 -2.94
C SER A 112 -0.38 10.76 -3.39
N LEU A 113 -0.31 10.10 -4.55
CA LEU A 113 0.94 9.52 -5.05
C LEU A 113 2.05 10.57 -5.19
N ASP A 114 1.72 11.76 -5.70
CA ASP A 114 2.68 12.86 -5.89
C ASP A 114 3.26 13.42 -4.59
N LYS A 115 2.62 13.12 -3.45
CA LYS A 115 3.02 13.61 -2.11
C LYS A 115 3.81 12.57 -1.31
N LEU A 116 3.86 11.33 -1.80
CA LEU A 116 4.57 10.25 -1.14
C LEU A 116 6.07 10.53 -1.12
N ASN A 117 6.68 10.26 0.03
CA ASN A 117 8.09 10.50 0.30
C ASN A 117 8.60 9.51 1.37
N GLN A 118 9.84 9.69 1.83
CA GLN A 118 10.50 8.86 2.85
C GLN A 118 9.62 8.55 4.08
N SER A 119 8.81 9.50 4.56
CA SER A 119 7.96 9.30 5.75
C SER A 119 6.84 8.29 5.55
N HIS A 120 6.51 7.96 4.30
CA HIS A 120 5.46 7.02 3.94
C HIS A 120 5.99 5.60 3.68
N ASN A 121 7.31 5.41 3.75
CA ASN A 121 7.94 4.15 3.41
C ASN A 121 7.63 3.08 4.46
N GLY A 122 7.07 1.95 4.02
CA GLY A 122 6.61 0.84 4.85
C GLY A 122 5.30 1.09 5.61
N GLY A 123 4.66 2.24 5.42
CA GLY A 123 3.45 2.63 6.14
C GLY A 123 2.15 2.13 5.53
N LEU A 124 1.07 2.27 6.31
CA LEU A 124 -0.32 2.07 5.89
C LEU A 124 -1.06 3.42 5.99
N PHE A 125 -1.68 3.82 4.89
CA PHE A 125 -2.38 5.10 4.81
C PHE A 125 -3.76 4.92 4.16
N ASP A 126 -4.67 5.85 4.40
CA ASP A 126 -5.84 5.97 3.54
C ASP A 126 -5.51 6.68 2.21
N ARG A 127 -6.50 6.76 1.33
CA ARG A 127 -6.43 7.44 0.03
C ARG A 127 -6.07 8.93 0.07
N GLN A 128 -5.94 9.54 1.26
CA GLN A 128 -5.59 10.94 1.49
C GLN A 128 -4.29 11.10 2.28
N LEU A 129 -3.53 10.00 2.46
CA LEU A 129 -2.31 9.93 3.26
C LEU A 129 -2.51 10.12 4.77
N LYS A 130 -3.74 9.93 5.28
CA LYS A 130 -3.91 9.82 6.73
C LYS A 130 -3.31 8.48 7.18
N PRO A 131 -2.43 8.48 8.20
CA PRO A 131 -1.86 7.25 8.72
C PRO A 131 -2.95 6.39 9.37
N LEU A 132 -2.92 5.10 9.06
CA LEU A 132 -3.68 4.09 9.76
C LEU A 132 -2.73 3.32 10.69
N PRO A 133 -3.19 2.88 11.87
CA PRO A 133 -2.35 2.10 12.76
C PRO A 133 -2.01 0.75 12.13
N PHE A 134 -0.94 0.12 12.60
CA PHE A 134 -0.62 -1.26 12.27
C PHE A 134 -1.52 -2.24 13.00
#